data_AF-A0A0L7QY68-F1
#
_entry.id   AF-A0A0L7QY68-F1
#
_cell.length_a   1.000
_cell.length_b   1.000
_cell.length_c   1.000
_cell.angle_alpha   90.00
_cell.angle_beta   90.00
_cell.angle_gamma   90.00
#
_symmetry.space_group_name_H-M   'P 1'
#
loop_
_entity.id
_entity.type
_entity.pdbx_description
1 polymer ?
#
loop_
_entity_poly.entity_id
_entity_poly.type
_entity_poly.pdbx_seq_one_letter_code
_entity_poly.pdbx_strand_id
1 'polypeptide(L)'
;MINWDHNVKSNFEGSLSVEVNTCSLSLHPPTRASKNNLVAQVATNSNSSPLKELWKQLLLLNQYLNIIEDYTENKNSQYTVTPLEFPCNFISPYKEDHDTILKNINLLLNGDYSFRYPNGTEGQKINFLNEENLENDVNIQQSVQSLPFRCNLDFTDFLWDLLILNSNYLEMTKCIYTVLEETIVNACLPQVNYTNSTRFAKIIINPHQQTIISHLLLGSLPLEYIIDMGFEKLCKDYLYILRNARFGEVHDIQQQLKNISCNEFSVDSYRKRLICLAQIHVCLEFMLLLQNNLECPSDDLRTLFSCTFRQYVGEKSPIKSYHDLHQCRIYTLSAPLPVPVVNNLYTKIPCVRRISLSSESKLSKLTTIRYYSQLPIFPTSIYPLGKSFIY
;
A
#
# COMPACT_ATOMS: atom_id res chain seq x y z
N MET A 1 -30.33 -2.85 16.29
CA MET A 1 -30.32 -2.58 14.84
C MET A 1 -28.88 -2.59 14.38
N ILE A 2 -28.43 -3.66 13.72
CA ILE A 2 -27.08 -3.77 13.17
C ILE A 2 -27.10 -3.05 11.82
N ASN A 3 -26.25 -2.04 11.66
CA ASN A 3 -26.16 -1.25 10.43
C ASN A 3 -25.36 -2.05 9.38
N TRP A 4 -26.05 -2.87 8.60
CA TRP A 4 -25.45 -3.80 7.65
C TRP A 4 -24.66 -3.09 6.53
N ASP A 5 -25.04 -1.89 6.13
CA ASP A 5 -24.38 -1.17 5.01
C ASP A 5 -22.97 -0.67 5.36
N HIS A 6 -22.68 -0.40 6.63
CA HIS A 6 -21.34 -0.04 7.09
C HIS A 6 -20.44 -1.26 7.33
N ASN A 7 -21.00 -2.38 7.80
CA ASN A 7 -20.24 -3.59 8.13
C ASN A 7 -19.90 -4.47 6.91
N VAL A 8 -20.67 -4.39 5.81
CA VAL A 8 -20.43 -5.25 4.63
C VAL A 8 -19.23 -4.78 3.81
N LYS A 9 -18.97 -3.47 3.73
CA LYS A 9 -17.78 -2.95 3.01
C LYS A 9 -16.48 -3.13 3.79
N SER A 10 -16.50 -2.94 5.11
CA SER A 10 -15.32 -3.11 5.96
C SER A 10 -14.81 -4.55 6.04
N ASN A 11 -15.69 -5.53 5.77
CA ASN A 11 -15.39 -6.96 5.83
C ASN A 11 -15.26 -7.59 4.43
N PHE A 12 -15.17 -6.79 3.36
CA PHE A 12 -14.98 -7.32 2.03
C PHE A 12 -13.52 -7.75 1.84
N GLU A 13 -13.27 -9.06 1.87
CA GLU A 13 -11.92 -9.65 1.76
C GLU A 13 -11.45 -9.81 0.29
N GLY A 14 -12.27 -9.38 -0.66
CA GLY A 14 -12.04 -9.54 -2.09
C GLY A 14 -13.00 -10.53 -2.74
N SER A 15 -13.08 -10.48 -4.07
CA SER A 15 -13.85 -11.45 -4.84
C SER A 15 -13.09 -11.86 -6.10
N LEU A 16 -13.28 -13.12 -6.50
CA LEU A 16 -12.66 -13.67 -7.69
C LEU A 16 -13.70 -14.40 -8.52
N SER A 17 -13.82 -13.99 -9.77
CA SER A 17 -14.74 -14.59 -10.74
C SER A 17 -13.99 -14.91 -12.02
N VAL A 18 -14.29 -16.07 -12.59
CA VAL A 18 -13.74 -16.49 -13.89
C VAL A 18 -14.90 -16.63 -14.86
N GLU A 19 -14.82 -15.86 -15.94
CA GLU A 19 -15.82 -15.86 -17.01
C GLU A 19 -15.27 -16.60 -18.22
N VAL A 20 -15.94 -17.68 -18.62
CA VAL A 20 -15.56 -18.47 -19.80
C VAL A 20 -16.65 -18.34 -20.86
N ASN A 21 -16.30 -17.73 -21.99
CA ASN A 21 -17.20 -17.57 -23.13
C ASN A 21 -16.85 -18.59 -24.22
N THR A 22 -17.82 -19.42 -24.60
CA THR A 22 -17.67 -20.47 -25.63
C THR A 22 -18.89 -20.53 -26.54
N CYS A 23 -18.68 -20.94 -27.79
CA CYS A 23 -19.77 -21.26 -28.73
C CYS A 23 -20.13 -22.75 -28.72
N SER A 24 -19.41 -23.57 -27.93
CA SER A 24 -19.68 -25.01 -27.79
C SER A 24 -20.57 -25.27 -26.58
N LEU A 25 -21.58 -26.13 -26.74
CA LEU A 25 -22.47 -26.52 -25.65
C LEU A 25 -21.79 -27.62 -24.79
N SER A 26 -20.76 -27.24 -24.02
CA SER A 26 -20.05 -28.14 -23.11
C SER A 26 -20.02 -27.59 -21.69
N LEU A 27 -20.25 -28.46 -20.70
CA LEU A 27 -20.06 -28.16 -19.27
C LEU A 27 -18.57 -27.97 -18.92
N HIS A 28 -17.69 -28.55 -19.73
CA HIS A 28 -16.24 -28.36 -19.68
C HIS A 28 -15.81 -27.75 -21.01
N PRO A 29 -15.91 -26.42 -21.16
CA PRO A 29 -15.63 -25.78 -22.43
C PRO A 29 -14.15 -25.95 -22.80
N PRO A 30 -13.82 -26.17 -24.08
CA PRO A 30 -12.44 -26.32 -24.52
C PRO A 30 -11.69 -25.00 -24.24
N THR A 31 -10.78 -25.03 -23.27
CA THR A 31 -10.14 -23.81 -22.74
C THR A 31 -9.33 -23.04 -23.75
N ARG A 32 -8.75 -23.72 -24.75
CA ARG A 32 -8.00 -23.10 -25.86
C ARG A 32 -8.88 -22.37 -26.88
N ALA A 33 -10.12 -22.81 -27.06
CA ALA A 33 -11.08 -22.22 -28.01
C ALA A 33 -12.06 -21.26 -27.34
N SER A 34 -11.95 -21.07 -26.02
CA SER A 34 -12.83 -20.23 -25.21
C SER A 34 -12.12 -18.94 -24.82
N LYS A 35 -12.86 -17.84 -24.72
CA LYS A 35 -12.35 -16.60 -24.16
C LYS A 35 -12.49 -16.66 -22.65
N ASN A 36 -11.36 -16.79 -21.95
CA ASN A 36 -11.31 -16.87 -20.49
C ASN A 36 -10.89 -15.51 -19.92
N ASN A 37 -11.77 -14.90 -19.14
CA ASN A 37 -11.51 -13.64 -18.46
C ASN A 37 -11.52 -13.86 -16.95
N LEU A 38 -10.56 -13.22 -16.30
CA LEU A 38 -10.50 -13.02 -14.87
C LEU A 38 -11.20 -11.71 -14.52
N VAL A 39 -12.12 -11.76 -13.57
CA VAL A 39 -12.70 -10.60 -12.91
C VAL A 39 -12.35 -10.68 -11.42
N ALA A 40 -11.43 -9.84 -10.98
CA ALA A 40 -11.02 -9.77 -9.58
C ALA A 40 -11.49 -8.47 -8.96
N GLN A 41 -11.88 -8.49 -7.69
CA GLN A 41 -12.26 -7.30 -6.95
C GLN A 41 -11.52 -7.25 -5.62
N VAL A 42 -10.98 -6.08 -5.27
CA VAL A 42 -10.26 -5.85 -4.02
C VAL A 42 -10.77 -4.56 -3.37
N ALA A 43 -10.81 -4.53 -2.04
CA ALA A 43 -11.01 -3.30 -1.30
C ALA A 43 -9.67 -2.79 -0.77
N THR A 44 -9.42 -1.50 -0.92
CA THR A 44 -8.35 -0.83 -0.17
C THR A 44 -8.79 -0.64 1.27
N ASN A 45 -7.88 -0.79 2.23
CA ASN A 45 -8.11 -0.72 3.68
C ASN A 45 -8.75 -1.97 4.32
N SER A 46 -8.54 -3.17 3.76
CA SER A 46 -8.89 -4.41 4.46
C SER A 46 -7.94 -4.65 5.64
N ASN A 47 -8.49 -4.88 6.84
CA ASN A 47 -7.69 -5.19 8.04
C ASN A 47 -6.97 -6.54 7.98
N SER A 48 -7.40 -7.44 7.07
CA SER A 48 -6.81 -8.76 6.88
C SER A 48 -5.67 -8.78 5.84
N SER A 49 -5.50 -7.71 5.06
CA SER A 49 -4.44 -7.65 4.06
C SER A 49 -3.04 -7.60 4.69
N PRO A 50 -2.06 -8.36 4.18
CA PRO A 50 -0.65 -8.19 4.53
C PRO A 50 -0.12 -6.77 4.27
N LEU A 51 -0.68 -6.05 3.29
CA LEU A 51 -0.24 -4.70 2.91
C LEU A 51 -0.87 -3.59 3.75
N LYS A 52 -1.74 -3.93 4.72
CA LYS A 52 -2.48 -2.95 5.54
C LYS A 52 -1.59 -1.87 6.15
N GLU A 53 -0.37 -2.24 6.53
CA GLU A 53 0.57 -1.34 7.19
C GLU A 53 1.11 -0.28 6.24
N LEU A 54 1.43 -0.67 5.00
CA LEU A 54 1.81 0.27 3.95
C LEU A 54 0.65 1.21 3.58
N TRP A 55 -0.58 0.69 3.57
CA TRP A 55 -1.76 1.52 3.32
C TRP A 55 -1.97 2.57 4.42
N LYS A 56 -1.87 2.17 5.69
CA LYS A 56 -1.99 3.09 6.83
C LYS A 56 -0.95 4.21 6.79
N GLN A 57 0.30 3.90 6.47
CA GLN A 57 1.35 4.91 6.32
C GLN A 57 1.07 5.85 5.14
N LEU A 58 0.54 5.36 4.01
CA LEU A 58 0.10 6.21 2.89
C LEU A 58 -1.04 7.16 3.31
N LEU A 59 -2.03 6.67 4.06
CA LEU A 59 -3.13 7.50 4.56
C LEU A 59 -2.63 8.57 5.55
N LEU A 60 -1.64 8.24 6.38
CA LEU A 60 -1.01 9.20 7.29
C LEU A 60 -0.25 10.29 6.53
N LEU A 61 0.51 9.94 5.49
CA LEU A 61 1.15 10.91 4.61
C LEU A 61 0.14 11.82 3.91
N ASN A 62 -1.01 11.29 3.49
CA ASN A 62 -2.10 12.09 2.94
C ASN A 62 -2.62 13.12 3.94
N GLN A 63 -2.78 12.73 5.21
CA GLN A 63 -3.17 13.63 6.29
C GLN A 63 -2.13 14.73 6.53
N TYR A 64 -0.84 14.38 6.59
CA TYR A 64 0.23 15.36 6.76
C TYR A 64 0.30 16.36 5.59
N LEU A 65 0.09 15.90 4.36
CA LEU A 65 0.00 16.80 3.21
C LEU A 65 -1.20 17.77 3.30
N ASN A 66 -2.36 17.29 3.75
CA ASN A 66 -3.52 18.17 3.98
C ASN A 66 -3.20 19.25 5.02
N ILE A 67 -2.53 18.89 6.12
CA ILE A 67 -2.15 19.84 7.18
C ILE A 67 -1.22 20.95 6.65
N ILE A 68 -0.26 20.59 5.79
CA ILE A 68 0.63 21.60 5.17
C ILE A 68 -0.14 22.50 4.20
N GLU A 69 -1.00 21.92 3.38
CA GLU A 69 -1.82 22.66 2.41
C GLU A 69 -2.69 23.70 3.15
N ASP A 70 -3.44 23.27 4.16
CA ASP A 70 -4.25 24.14 5.03
C ASP A 70 -3.40 25.24 5.69
N TYR A 71 -2.20 24.91 6.17
CA TYR A 71 -1.29 25.88 6.76
C TYR A 71 -0.80 26.92 5.74
N THR A 72 -0.46 26.50 4.52
CA THR A 72 -0.01 27.40 3.46
C THR A 72 -1.10 28.32 2.95
N GLU A 73 -2.34 27.84 2.82
CA GLU A 73 -3.50 28.68 2.44
C GLU A 73 -3.81 29.74 3.50
N ASN A 74 -3.73 29.38 4.79
CA ASN A 74 -3.95 30.30 5.90
C ASN A 74 -2.84 31.37 6.01
N LYS A 75 -1.58 31.00 5.76
CA LYS A 75 -0.46 31.97 5.73
C LYS A 75 -0.62 33.02 4.62
N ASN A 76 -1.23 32.66 3.50
CA ASN A 76 -1.48 33.60 2.40
C ASN A 76 -2.65 34.56 2.69
N SER A 77 -3.53 34.21 3.64
CA SER A 77 -4.71 35.01 3.99
C SER A 77 -4.56 35.85 5.27
N GLN A 78 -3.61 35.52 6.15
CA GLN A 78 -3.38 36.22 7.41
C GLN A 78 -1.93 36.71 7.54
N TYR A 79 -1.73 37.98 7.89
CA TYR A 79 -0.41 38.59 8.16
C TYR A 79 0.24 38.09 9.48
N THR A 80 -0.37 37.12 10.16
CA THR A 80 0.10 36.57 11.43
C THR A 80 0.81 35.23 11.23
N VAL A 81 2.04 35.13 11.73
CA VAL A 81 2.81 33.88 11.77
C VAL A 81 2.29 33.02 12.91
N THR A 82 1.16 32.33 12.71
CA THR A 82 0.71 31.30 13.65
C THR A 82 1.60 30.06 13.49
N PRO A 83 2.03 29.42 14.59
CA PRO A 83 2.73 28.14 14.50
C PRO A 83 1.82 27.08 13.89
N LEU A 84 2.40 26.12 13.17
CA LEU A 84 1.65 24.99 12.64
C LEU A 84 1.17 24.13 13.83
N GLU A 85 -0.10 23.73 13.79
CA GLU A 85 -0.69 22.83 14.79
C GLU A 85 -1.46 21.72 14.07
N PHE A 86 -1.49 20.53 14.67
CA PHE A 86 -2.31 19.45 14.14
C PHE A 86 -3.79 19.73 14.44
N PRO A 87 -4.71 19.40 13.52
CA PRO A 87 -6.15 19.53 13.75
C PRO A 87 -6.59 18.78 15.01
N CYS A 88 -7.58 19.30 15.75
CA CYS A 88 -8.09 18.65 16.96
C CYS A 88 -8.69 17.25 16.71
N ASN A 89 -9.10 16.97 15.46
CA ASN A 89 -9.60 15.68 15.00
C ASN A 89 -8.52 14.82 14.33
N PHE A 90 -7.23 15.16 14.47
CA PHE A 90 -6.14 14.32 13.98
C PHE A 90 -6.13 12.98 14.73
N ILE A 91 -6.13 11.89 13.96
CA ILE A 91 -6.10 10.53 14.48
C ILE A 91 -4.83 9.86 13.96
N SER A 92 -3.83 9.72 14.83
CA SER A 92 -2.67 8.86 14.54
C SER A 92 -3.01 7.40 14.84
N PRO A 93 -2.80 6.47 13.89
CA PRO A 93 -3.01 5.05 14.12
C PRO A 93 -1.91 4.39 14.97
N TYR A 94 -0.84 5.11 15.32
CA TYR A 94 0.37 4.57 15.97
C TYR A 94 0.70 5.20 17.32
N LYS A 95 -0.23 5.93 17.93
CA LYS A 95 0.03 6.76 19.11
C LYS A 95 0.79 6.00 20.22
N GLU A 96 1.97 6.51 20.55
CA GLU A 96 2.75 6.13 21.73
C GLU A 96 3.04 7.33 22.63
N ASP A 97 3.58 7.06 23.81
CA ASP A 97 3.98 8.09 24.77
C ASP A 97 5.28 8.80 24.35
N HIS A 98 5.32 10.13 24.47
CA HIS A 98 6.45 10.93 23.97
C HIS A 98 7.78 10.60 24.65
N ASP A 99 7.79 10.28 25.94
CA ASP A 99 9.03 9.94 26.66
C ASP A 99 9.60 8.61 26.14
N THR A 100 8.72 7.68 25.77
CA THR A 100 9.12 6.41 25.15
C THR A 100 9.72 6.64 23.76
N ILE A 101 9.10 7.50 22.94
CA ILE A 101 9.60 7.86 21.61
C ILE A 101 10.99 8.52 21.73
N LEU A 102 11.15 9.50 22.63
CA LEU A 102 12.41 10.20 22.81
C LEU A 102 13.52 9.27 23.30
N LYS A 103 13.20 8.35 24.22
CA LYS A 103 14.12 7.29 24.64
C LYS A 103 14.58 6.46 23.44
N ASN A 104 13.67 6.03 22.58
CA ASN A 104 14.00 5.22 21.39
C ASN A 104 14.81 6.02 20.35
N ILE A 105 14.58 7.32 20.20
CA ILE A 105 15.41 8.20 19.36
C ILE A 105 16.84 8.26 19.90
N ASN A 106 17.01 8.37 21.22
CA ASN A 106 18.34 8.36 21.83
C ASN A 106 19.05 7.01 21.62
N LEU A 107 18.32 5.89 21.68
CA LEU A 107 18.89 4.58 21.32
C LEU A 107 19.34 4.56 19.85
N LEU A 108 18.48 5.02 18.93
CA LEU A 108 18.77 5.09 17.51
C LEU A 108 20.03 5.92 17.20
N LEU A 109 20.19 7.08 17.86
CA LEU A 109 21.37 7.95 17.72
C LEU A 109 22.66 7.30 18.23
N ASN A 110 22.56 6.40 19.21
CA ASN A 110 23.68 5.60 19.72
C ASN A 110 23.93 4.31 18.91
N GLY A 111 23.17 4.07 17.84
CA GLY A 111 23.27 2.85 17.02
C GLY A 111 22.65 1.61 17.68
N ASP A 112 21.81 1.79 18.70
CA ASP A 112 21.03 0.73 19.33
C ASP A 112 19.63 0.65 18.70
N TYR A 113 19.34 -0.50 18.07
CA TYR A 113 18.09 -0.77 17.36
C TYR A 113 17.16 -1.73 18.12
N SER A 114 17.41 -1.97 19.42
CA SER A 114 16.65 -2.91 20.25
C SER A 114 15.15 -2.60 20.32
N PHE A 115 14.76 -1.33 20.21
CA PHE A 115 13.35 -0.91 20.18
C PHE A 115 12.54 -1.52 19.03
N ARG A 116 13.20 -2.00 17.97
CA ARG A 116 12.53 -2.66 16.84
C ARG A 116 12.09 -4.10 17.17
N TYR A 117 12.60 -4.68 18.25
CA TYR A 117 12.34 -6.08 18.63
C TYR A 117 11.98 -6.22 20.12
N PRO A 118 10.84 -5.65 20.57
CA PRO A 118 10.46 -5.69 21.97
C PRO A 118 10.28 -7.10 22.55
N ASN A 119 10.10 -8.13 21.70
CA ASN A 119 9.82 -9.52 22.11
C ASN A 119 10.91 -10.55 21.74
N GLY A 120 12.18 -10.16 21.66
CA GLY A 120 13.28 -11.14 21.62
C GLY A 120 13.27 -12.09 20.41
N THR A 121 12.77 -11.66 19.26
CA THR A 121 12.87 -12.41 18.00
C THR A 121 14.30 -12.35 17.45
N GLU A 122 15.31 -12.63 18.27
CA GLU A 122 16.70 -12.90 17.83
C GLU A 122 16.79 -14.18 16.96
N GLY A 123 15.67 -14.90 16.76
CA GLY A 123 15.58 -16.20 16.12
C GLY A 123 15.07 -16.24 14.68
N GLN A 124 14.72 -15.13 14.04
CA GLN A 124 14.65 -15.11 12.58
C GLN A 124 15.97 -14.55 12.07
N LYS A 125 16.98 -15.43 12.06
CA LYS A 125 17.91 -15.44 10.94
C LYS A 125 17.06 -15.56 9.68
N ILE A 126 16.56 -14.42 9.20
CA ILE A 126 16.29 -14.25 7.78
C ILE A 126 17.68 -14.50 7.23
N ASN A 127 17.90 -15.73 6.76
CA ASN A 127 19.03 -16.02 5.90
C ASN A 127 19.07 -14.83 4.96
N PHE A 128 20.16 -14.07 4.98
CA PHE A 128 20.50 -13.23 3.86
C PHE A 128 20.44 -14.20 2.69
N LEU A 129 19.29 -14.23 2.00
CA LEU A 129 19.13 -15.00 0.80
C LEU A 129 20.18 -14.35 -0.08
N ASN A 130 21.30 -15.06 -0.25
CA ASN A 130 22.23 -14.79 -1.31
C ASN A 130 21.35 -14.47 -2.51
N GLU A 131 21.47 -13.27 -3.07
CA GLU A 131 20.67 -12.82 -4.22
C GLU A 131 20.75 -13.81 -5.40
N GLU A 132 21.66 -14.78 -5.33
CA GLU A 132 21.97 -15.83 -6.29
C GLU A 132 21.13 -17.12 -6.17
N ASN A 133 20.39 -17.36 -5.08
CA ASN A 133 19.61 -18.61 -4.88
C ASN A 133 18.10 -18.38 -4.63
N LEU A 134 17.49 -17.38 -5.28
CA LEU A 134 16.03 -17.28 -5.27
C LEU A 134 15.43 -18.30 -6.25
N GLU A 135 14.84 -19.37 -5.70
CA GLU A 135 13.84 -20.17 -6.42
C GLU A 135 12.89 -19.21 -7.16
N ASN A 136 12.46 -19.57 -8.37
CA ASN A 136 11.66 -18.72 -9.27
C ASN A 136 10.26 -18.36 -8.74
N ASP A 137 9.96 -18.68 -7.49
CA ASP A 137 8.66 -18.52 -6.86
C ASP A 137 8.46 -17.09 -6.35
N VAL A 138 7.47 -16.42 -6.93
CA VAL A 138 7.00 -15.11 -6.47
C VAL A 138 6.32 -15.31 -5.13
N ASN A 139 6.81 -14.69 -4.06
CA ASN A 139 6.10 -14.65 -2.78
C ASN A 139 5.99 -13.22 -2.23
N ILE A 140 4.83 -12.61 -2.51
CA ILE A 140 4.57 -11.23 -2.10
C ILE A 140 4.46 -11.14 -0.58
N GLN A 141 3.82 -12.11 0.08
CA GLN A 141 3.65 -12.11 1.53
C GLN A 141 4.99 -12.21 2.27
N GLN A 142 5.90 -13.08 1.82
CA GLN A 142 7.26 -13.16 2.37
C GLN A 142 8.02 -11.85 2.16
N SER A 143 7.88 -11.23 0.98
CA SER A 143 8.51 -9.92 0.70
C SER A 143 8.00 -8.82 1.61
N VAL A 144 6.70 -8.83 1.95
CA VAL A 144 6.11 -7.89 2.92
C VAL A 144 6.65 -8.17 4.33
N GLN A 145 6.76 -9.43 4.73
CA GLN A 145 7.29 -9.82 6.04
C GLN A 145 8.78 -9.48 6.20
N SER A 146 9.55 -9.45 5.11
CA SER A 146 10.97 -9.09 5.14
C SER A 146 11.25 -7.59 5.06
N LEU A 147 10.23 -6.73 4.87
CA LEU A 147 10.40 -5.27 4.82
C LEU A 147 11.16 -4.68 6.02
N PRO A 148 10.90 -5.10 7.28
CA PRO A 148 11.64 -4.57 8.43
C PRO A 148 13.14 -4.91 8.41
N PHE A 149 13.58 -5.78 7.50
CA PHE A 149 14.94 -6.28 7.38
C PHE A 149 15.53 -6.05 5.98
N ARG A 150 14.91 -5.19 5.15
CA ARG A 150 15.44 -4.91 3.80
C ARG A 150 16.87 -4.36 3.87
N CYS A 151 17.71 -4.75 2.91
CA CYS A 151 19.15 -4.49 2.93
C CYS A 151 19.54 -3.00 2.82
N ASN A 152 18.64 -2.14 2.35
CA ASN A 152 18.88 -0.71 2.15
C ASN A 152 18.23 0.17 3.24
N LEU A 153 17.91 -0.39 4.41
CA LEU A 153 17.46 0.39 5.56
C LEU A 153 18.54 1.38 6.00
N ASP A 154 18.10 2.58 6.37
CA ASP A 154 18.97 3.62 6.88
C ASP A 154 18.35 4.37 8.08
N PHE A 155 19.13 5.26 8.68
CA PHE A 155 18.70 6.06 9.82
C PHE A 155 17.35 6.76 9.62
N THR A 156 17.06 7.30 8.43
CA THR A 156 15.81 8.03 8.19
C THR A 156 14.60 7.11 8.13
N ASP A 157 14.79 5.85 7.71
CA ASP A 157 13.74 4.84 7.72
C ASP A 157 13.30 4.54 9.17
N PHE A 158 14.27 4.38 10.07
CA PHE A 158 14.02 4.15 11.50
C PHE A 158 13.47 5.39 12.20
N LEU A 159 13.96 6.57 11.83
CA LEU A 159 13.48 7.82 12.37
C LEU A 159 12.01 8.05 11.97
N TRP A 160 11.63 7.75 10.73
CA TRP A 160 10.23 7.78 10.31
C TRP A 160 9.35 6.88 11.19
N ASP A 161 9.76 5.62 11.42
CA ASP A 161 8.99 4.67 12.22
C ASP A 161 8.76 5.17 13.67
N LEU A 162 9.68 5.95 14.22
CA LEU A 162 9.52 6.59 15.54
C LEU A 162 8.68 7.87 15.48
N LEU A 163 8.85 8.69 14.43
CA LEU A 163 8.19 10.00 14.35
C LEU A 163 6.69 9.89 14.13
N ILE A 164 6.22 8.87 13.39
CA ILE A 164 4.78 8.62 13.17
C ILE A 164 4.02 8.25 14.44
N LEU A 165 4.73 7.88 15.51
CA LEU A 165 4.14 7.56 16.82
C LEU A 165 3.70 8.81 17.59
N ASN A 166 4.22 9.98 17.22
CA ASN A 166 3.88 11.25 17.87
C ASN A 166 2.42 11.64 17.60
N SER A 167 1.78 12.21 18.63
CA SER A 167 0.36 12.55 18.59
C SER A 167 0.09 13.99 18.13
N ASN A 168 1.08 14.87 18.24
CA ASN A 168 0.97 16.27 17.89
C ASN A 168 2.27 16.81 17.27
N TYR A 169 2.13 17.96 16.61
CA TYR A 169 3.24 18.60 15.90
C TYR A 169 4.38 19.06 16.81
N LEU A 170 4.07 19.52 18.02
CA LEU A 170 5.06 20.04 18.97
C LEU A 170 6.02 18.93 19.43
N GLU A 171 5.48 17.78 19.84
CA GLU A 171 6.25 16.59 20.18
C GLU A 171 7.13 16.13 19.02
N MET A 172 6.55 16.08 17.82
CA MET A 172 7.26 15.72 16.60
C MET A 172 8.42 16.69 16.29
N THR A 173 8.22 17.99 16.50
CA THR A 173 9.27 19.00 16.34
C THR A 173 10.38 18.86 17.40
N LYS A 174 10.03 18.52 18.65
CA LYS A 174 11.02 18.23 19.69
C LYS A 174 11.90 17.05 19.32
N CYS A 175 11.32 15.98 18.77
CA CYS A 175 12.07 14.82 18.29
C CYS A 175 13.07 15.20 17.18
N ILE A 176 12.65 15.99 16.19
CA ILE A 176 13.56 16.48 15.13
C ILE A 176 14.64 17.39 15.73
N TYR A 177 14.29 18.27 16.67
CA TYR A 177 15.26 19.11 17.37
C TYR A 177 16.36 18.28 18.04
N THR A 178 15.99 17.24 18.81
CA THR A 178 16.95 16.36 19.47
C THR A 178 17.90 15.70 18.47
N VAL A 179 17.39 15.21 17.34
CA VAL A 179 18.25 14.62 16.29
C VAL A 179 19.20 15.66 15.69
N LEU A 180 18.72 16.88 15.41
CA LEU A 180 19.56 17.95 14.88
C LEU A 180 20.62 18.43 15.89
N GLU A 181 20.26 18.53 17.17
CA GLU A 181 21.18 18.91 18.24
C GLU A 181 22.29 17.86 18.39
N GLU A 182 21.94 16.58 18.45
CA GLU A 182 22.92 15.50 18.58
C GLU A 182 23.83 15.36 17.36
N THR A 183 23.32 15.61 16.15
CA THR A 183 24.10 15.52 14.91
C THR A 183 24.98 16.75 14.66
N ILE A 184 24.46 17.96 14.87
CA ILE A 184 25.16 19.21 14.55
C ILE A 184 26.07 19.64 15.71
N VAL A 185 25.62 19.50 16.96
CA VAL A 185 26.35 19.98 18.15
C VAL A 185 27.24 18.88 18.72
N ASN A 186 26.70 17.67 18.90
CA ASN A 186 27.43 16.56 19.52
C ASN A 186 28.19 15.69 18.51
N ALA A 187 28.18 16.08 17.23
CA ALA A 187 28.89 15.41 16.14
C ALA A 187 28.58 13.91 16.02
N CYS A 188 27.35 13.50 16.36
CA CYS A 188 26.85 12.18 16.05
C CYS A 188 26.83 11.99 14.52
N LEU A 189 27.20 10.81 14.03
CA LEU A 189 27.24 10.47 12.61
C LEU A 189 26.25 9.32 12.31
N PRO A 190 24.96 9.65 12.07
CA PRO A 190 23.96 8.66 11.71
C PRO A 190 24.30 7.94 10.41
N GLN A 191 24.02 6.65 10.35
CA GLN A 191 24.24 5.84 9.15
C GLN A 191 23.12 6.10 8.13
N VAL A 192 23.42 6.87 7.09
CA VAL A 192 22.50 7.17 6.00
C VAL A 192 23.00 6.54 4.70
N ASN A 193 22.11 5.90 3.95
CA ASN A 193 22.46 5.30 2.67
C ASN A 193 22.73 6.40 1.62
N TYR A 194 23.75 6.22 0.78
CA TYR A 194 24.09 7.16 -0.30
C TYR A 194 22.96 7.36 -1.33
N THR A 195 22.05 6.38 -1.43
CA THR A 195 20.86 6.47 -2.29
C THR A 195 19.76 7.34 -1.70
N ASN A 196 19.84 7.65 -0.40
CA ASN A 196 18.87 8.49 0.28
C ASN A 196 19.02 9.94 -0.16
N SER A 197 17.98 10.46 -0.78
CA SER A 197 17.99 11.80 -1.35
C SER A 197 17.22 12.82 -0.51
N THR A 198 16.64 12.41 0.62
CA THR A 198 15.78 13.28 1.44
C THR A 198 16.52 14.53 1.93
N ARG A 199 15.78 15.63 2.09
CA ARG A 199 16.33 16.89 2.61
C ARG A 199 16.94 16.69 3.99
N PHE A 200 16.28 15.92 4.86
CA PHE A 200 16.77 15.66 6.20
C PHE A 200 18.08 14.85 6.21
N ALA A 201 18.21 13.83 5.35
CA ALA A 201 19.46 13.11 5.15
C ALA A 201 20.62 14.04 4.75
N LYS A 202 20.38 14.97 3.83
CA LYS A 202 21.41 15.93 3.39
C LYS A 202 21.89 16.84 4.54
N ILE A 203 20.98 17.24 5.42
CA ILE A 203 21.26 18.06 6.61
C ILE A 203 22.20 17.31 7.56
N ILE A 204 21.85 16.08 7.92
CA ILE A 204 22.59 15.30 8.92
C ILE A 204 23.93 14.74 8.39
N ILE A 205 24.08 14.55 7.07
CA ILE A 205 25.36 14.11 6.46
C ILE A 205 26.35 15.29 6.35
N ASN A 206 25.87 16.51 6.10
CA ASN A 206 26.71 17.69 5.91
C ASN A 206 26.35 18.82 6.90
N PRO A 207 26.50 18.60 8.22
CA PRO A 207 26.06 19.55 9.25
C PRO A 207 26.78 20.91 9.17
N HIS A 208 28.01 20.95 8.65
CA HIS A 208 28.82 22.16 8.54
C HIS A 208 28.24 23.25 7.61
N GLN A 209 27.23 22.93 6.79
CA GLN A 209 26.56 23.91 5.92
C GLN A 209 25.43 24.67 6.63
N GLN A 210 24.99 24.25 7.83
CA GLN A 210 23.80 24.77 8.49
C GLN A 210 24.10 25.10 9.95
N THR A 211 24.30 26.40 10.24
CA THR A 211 24.85 26.84 11.54
C THR A 211 23.79 27.11 12.61
N ILE A 212 22.49 27.10 12.27
CA ILE A 212 21.43 27.49 13.22
C ILE A 212 20.23 26.54 13.10
N ILE A 213 20.10 25.62 14.08
CA ILE A 213 19.00 24.64 14.19
C ILE A 213 17.64 25.31 14.14
N SER A 214 17.48 26.48 14.76
CA SER A 214 16.18 27.16 14.81
C SER A 214 15.63 27.49 13.41
N HIS A 215 16.49 27.76 12.42
CA HIS A 215 16.06 27.98 11.04
C HIS A 215 15.55 26.71 10.35
N LEU A 216 16.02 25.53 10.76
CA LEU A 216 15.60 24.24 10.24
C LEU A 216 14.24 23.80 10.81
N LEU A 217 13.77 24.44 11.89
CA LEU A 217 12.53 24.09 12.58
C LEU A 217 11.41 25.11 12.39
N LEU A 218 11.60 26.09 11.49
CA LEU A 218 10.61 27.16 11.28
C LEU A 218 9.36 26.66 10.55
N GLY A 219 8.19 27.04 11.07
CA GLY A 219 6.91 26.86 10.38
C GLY A 219 6.57 25.39 10.17
N SER A 220 6.44 24.97 8.91
CA SER A 220 6.09 23.61 8.47
C SER A 220 7.30 22.69 8.24
N LEU A 221 8.54 23.20 8.31
CA LEU A 221 9.74 22.45 7.92
C LEU A 221 9.88 21.07 8.61
N PRO A 222 9.69 20.93 9.94
CA PRO A 222 9.69 19.62 10.59
C PRO A 222 8.73 18.62 9.94
N LEU A 223 7.48 19.03 9.64
CA LEU A 223 6.50 18.14 9.01
C LEU A 223 6.90 17.81 7.57
N GLU A 224 7.43 18.78 6.84
CA GLU A 224 7.89 18.55 5.47
C GLU A 224 9.08 17.58 5.40
N TYR A 225 9.99 17.61 6.37
CA TYR A 225 11.08 16.62 6.46
C TYR A 225 10.53 15.21 6.70
N ILE A 226 9.51 15.11 7.55
CA ILE A 226 8.88 13.84 7.90
C ILE A 226 8.13 13.26 6.72
N ILE A 227 7.39 14.09 5.98
CA ILE A 227 6.76 13.69 4.72
C ILE A 227 7.80 13.18 3.74
N ASP A 228 8.91 13.90 3.57
CA ASP A 228 9.98 13.50 2.65
C ASP A 228 10.58 12.13 3.03
N MET A 229 10.89 11.92 4.31
CA MET A 229 11.37 10.62 4.83
C MET A 229 10.35 9.50 4.65
N GLY A 230 9.07 9.75 4.95
CA GLY A 230 8.02 8.73 4.81
C GLY A 230 7.79 8.31 3.37
N PHE A 231 7.80 9.25 2.42
CA PHE A 231 7.72 8.92 1.00
C PHE A 231 8.95 8.17 0.50
N GLU A 232 10.15 8.55 0.92
CA GLU A 232 11.39 7.83 0.58
C GLU A 232 11.32 6.39 1.06
N LYS A 233 10.96 6.17 2.33
CA LYS A 233 10.81 4.84 2.93
C LYS A 233 9.77 4.02 2.19
N LEU A 234 8.55 4.53 2.02
CA LEU A 234 7.48 3.78 1.34
C LEU A 234 7.83 3.48 -0.12
N CYS A 235 8.45 4.41 -0.85
CA CYS A 235 8.94 4.14 -2.19
C CYS A 235 9.91 2.95 -2.19
N LYS A 236 10.89 2.91 -1.27
CA LYS A 236 11.81 1.79 -1.11
C LYS A 236 11.07 0.48 -0.76
N ASP A 237 10.08 0.53 0.13
CA ASP A 237 9.30 -0.64 0.56
C ASP A 237 8.49 -1.24 -0.60
N TYR A 238 7.77 -0.43 -1.38
CA TYR A 238 7.05 -0.89 -2.57
C TYR A 238 8.01 -1.43 -3.65
N LEU A 239 9.10 -0.72 -3.93
CA LEU A 239 10.10 -1.17 -4.90
C LEU A 239 10.75 -2.49 -4.49
N TYR A 240 10.99 -2.69 -3.20
CA TYR A 240 11.52 -3.95 -2.67
C TYR A 240 10.58 -5.12 -2.94
N ILE A 241 9.27 -4.96 -2.66
CA ILE A 241 8.25 -5.97 -2.96
C ILE A 241 8.22 -6.28 -4.46
N LEU A 242 8.17 -5.24 -5.29
CA LEU A 242 8.09 -5.40 -6.74
C LEU A 242 9.34 -6.09 -7.31
N ARG A 243 10.53 -5.74 -6.82
CA ARG A 243 11.80 -6.37 -7.23
C ARG A 243 11.85 -7.84 -6.85
N ASN A 244 11.49 -8.18 -5.61
CA ASN A 244 11.49 -9.57 -5.14
C ASN A 244 10.45 -10.43 -5.87
N ALA A 245 9.29 -9.86 -6.17
CA ALA A 245 8.26 -10.51 -6.98
C ALA A 245 8.59 -10.53 -8.49
N ARG A 246 9.68 -9.86 -8.92
CA ARG A 246 10.05 -9.66 -10.33
C ARG A 246 8.88 -9.10 -11.17
N PHE A 247 8.16 -8.15 -10.59
CA PHE A 247 7.03 -7.48 -11.20
C PHE A 247 7.46 -6.24 -11.99
N GLY A 248 7.37 -6.33 -13.32
CA GLY A 248 7.74 -5.25 -14.23
C GLY A 248 9.23 -4.92 -14.24
N GLU A 249 9.62 -4.02 -15.13
CA GLU A 249 10.96 -3.44 -15.09
C GLU A 249 11.01 -2.39 -13.99
N VAL A 250 11.83 -2.63 -12.96
CA VAL A 250 11.99 -1.74 -11.81
C VAL A 250 12.29 -0.31 -12.24
N HIS A 251 13.03 -0.15 -13.33
CA HIS A 251 13.37 1.15 -13.90
C HIS A 251 12.13 1.94 -14.36
N ASP A 252 11.16 1.30 -15.03
CA ASP A 252 9.94 1.99 -15.48
C ASP A 252 9.10 2.49 -14.29
N ILE A 253 9.04 1.67 -13.25
CA ILE A 253 8.31 2.01 -12.01
C ILE A 253 9.05 3.11 -11.25
N GLN A 254 10.38 3.03 -11.16
CA GLN A 254 11.22 4.09 -10.58
C GLN A 254 11.10 5.39 -11.37
N GLN A 255 10.96 5.33 -12.69
CA GLN A 255 10.73 6.51 -13.51
C GLN A 255 9.38 7.18 -13.21
N GLN A 256 8.34 6.40 -12.94
CA GLN A 256 7.04 6.92 -12.52
C GLN A 256 7.07 7.47 -11.09
N LEU A 257 7.89 6.86 -10.23
CA LEU A 257 8.15 7.34 -8.87
C LEU A 257 9.23 8.44 -8.81
N LYS A 258 9.71 8.93 -9.97
CA LYS A 258 10.91 9.79 -10.08
C LYS A 258 10.94 10.82 -8.96
N ASN A 259 12.06 10.78 -8.23
CA ASN A 259 12.42 11.73 -7.20
C ASN A 259 12.31 13.14 -7.79
N ILE A 260 11.29 13.89 -7.38
CA ILE A 260 11.28 15.34 -7.58
C ILE A 260 12.57 15.85 -6.94
N SER A 261 13.30 16.70 -7.68
CA SER A 261 14.57 17.27 -7.24
C SER A 261 14.50 17.68 -5.77
N CYS A 262 15.29 16.98 -4.95
CA CYS A 262 15.30 17.03 -3.48
C CYS A 262 15.79 18.35 -2.86
N ASN A 263 15.58 19.48 -3.53
CA ASN A 263 15.98 20.78 -3.01
C ASN A 263 14.76 21.60 -2.56
N GLU A 264 13.57 21.37 -3.13
CA GLU A 264 12.38 22.15 -2.78
C GLU A 264 11.18 21.24 -2.51
N PHE A 265 10.45 21.56 -1.45
CA PHE A 265 9.23 20.84 -1.08
C PHE A 265 8.05 21.41 -1.84
N SER A 266 7.31 20.54 -2.53
CA SER A 266 6.12 20.91 -3.27
C SER A 266 5.01 19.92 -2.96
N VAL A 267 3.90 20.40 -2.40
CA VAL A 267 2.73 19.57 -2.06
C VAL A 267 2.25 18.81 -3.28
N ASP A 268 2.07 19.48 -4.43
CA ASP A 268 1.65 18.86 -5.70
C ASP A 268 2.54 17.68 -6.12
N SER A 269 3.84 17.83 -5.91
CA SER A 269 4.84 16.82 -6.26
C SER A 269 4.67 15.57 -5.39
N TYR A 270 4.46 15.73 -4.09
CA TYR A 270 4.17 14.61 -3.18
C TYR A 270 2.76 14.04 -3.38
N ARG A 271 1.76 14.83 -3.78
CA ARG A 271 0.43 14.33 -4.15
C ARG A 271 0.47 13.40 -5.36
N LYS A 272 1.28 13.73 -6.37
CA LYS A 272 1.51 12.83 -7.52
C LYS A 272 2.16 11.52 -7.09
N ARG A 273 3.17 11.58 -6.21
CA ARG A 273 3.82 10.38 -5.62
C ARG A 273 2.80 9.54 -4.83
N LEU A 274 1.98 10.19 -4.01
CA LEU A 274 0.94 9.53 -3.22
C LEU A 274 -0.03 8.74 -4.11
N ILE A 275 -0.54 9.37 -5.17
CA ILE A 275 -1.44 8.72 -6.12
C ILE A 275 -0.74 7.54 -6.79
N CYS A 276 0.51 7.70 -7.24
CA CYS A 276 1.27 6.61 -7.85
C CYS A 276 1.48 5.43 -6.89
N LEU A 277 1.86 5.69 -5.63
CA LEU A 277 1.99 4.64 -4.61
C LEU A 277 0.66 3.95 -4.30
N ALA A 278 -0.45 4.70 -4.24
CA ALA A 278 -1.77 4.13 -4.07
C ALA A 278 -2.19 3.23 -5.26
N GLN A 279 -1.82 3.63 -6.48
CA GLN A 279 -2.05 2.82 -7.68
C GLN A 279 -1.25 1.52 -7.65
N ILE A 280 0.04 1.57 -7.28
CA ILE A 280 0.90 0.40 -7.11
C ILE A 280 0.34 -0.51 -6.00
N HIS A 281 -0.10 0.07 -4.88
CA HIS A 281 -0.69 -0.67 -3.78
C HIS A 281 -1.89 -1.51 -4.23
N VAL A 282 -2.82 -0.91 -4.98
CA VAL A 282 -3.99 -1.64 -5.51
C VAL A 282 -3.58 -2.75 -6.48
N CYS A 283 -2.53 -2.55 -7.28
CA CYS A 283 -1.99 -3.61 -8.12
C CYS A 283 -1.49 -4.80 -7.28
N LEU A 284 -0.79 -4.54 -6.17
CA LEU A 284 -0.30 -5.58 -5.27
C LEU A 284 -1.42 -6.29 -4.52
N GLU A 285 -2.49 -5.59 -4.12
CA GLU A 285 -3.69 -6.20 -3.53
C GLU A 285 -4.32 -7.21 -4.50
N PHE A 286 -4.43 -6.88 -5.79
CA PHE A 286 -4.87 -7.85 -6.79
C PHE A 286 -3.94 -9.05 -6.86
N MET A 287 -2.61 -8.83 -6.91
CA MET A 287 -1.68 -9.95 -7.03
C MET A 287 -1.69 -10.87 -5.81
N LEU A 288 -1.85 -10.32 -4.60
CA LEU A 288 -2.02 -11.11 -3.38
C LEU A 288 -3.30 -11.94 -3.43
N LEU A 289 -4.42 -11.34 -3.83
CA LEU A 289 -5.68 -12.08 -3.97
C LEU A 289 -5.53 -13.24 -4.97
N LEU A 290 -4.86 -13.01 -6.09
CA LEU A 290 -4.63 -14.03 -7.12
C LEU A 290 -3.67 -15.11 -6.63
N GLN A 291 -2.55 -14.73 -6.02
CA GLN A 291 -1.57 -15.67 -5.48
C GLN A 291 -2.20 -16.62 -4.46
N ASN A 292 -3.01 -16.09 -3.54
CA ASN A 292 -3.59 -16.87 -2.44
C ASN A 292 -4.71 -17.83 -2.89
N ASN A 293 -5.39 -17.55 -4.01
CA ASN A 293 -6.60 -18.28 -4.41
C ASN A 293 -6.45 -19.10 -5.70
N LEU A 294 -5.58 -18.67 -6.63
CA LEU A 294 -5.45 -19.29 -7.95
C LEU A 294 -4.31 -20.28 -8.08
N GLU A 295 -3.39 -20.36 -7.12
CA GLU A 295 -2.15 -21.17 -7.24
C GLU A 295 -1.45 -20.91 -8.59
N CYS A 296 -1.43 -19.63 -8.97
CA CYS A 296 -0.98 -19.19 -10.28
C CYS A 296 0.55 -19.33 -10.39
N PRO A 297 1.10 -19.96 -11.44
CA PRO A 297 2.53 -19.96 -11.67
C PRO A 297 3.11 -18.54 -11.70
N SER A 298 4.35 -18.37 -11.24
CA SER A 298 5.03 -17.07 -11.16
C SER A 298 4.96 -16.26 -12.46
N ASP A 299 5.15 -16.90 -13.62
CA ASP A 299 5.14 -16.22 -14.92
C ASP A 299 3.75 -15.74 -15.35
N ASP A 300 2.71 -16.52 -15.02
CA ASP A 300 1.32 -16.14 -15.24
C ASP A 300 0.96 -14.95 -14.33
N LEU A 301 1.40 -14.96 -13.07
CA LEU A 301 1.19 -13.86 -12.12
C LEU A 301 1.90 -12.57 -12.59
N ARG A 302 3.12 -12.65 -13.13
CA ARG A 302 3.83 -11.50 -13.72
C ARG A 302 3.12 -10.94 -14.95
N THR A 303 2.53 -11.80 -15.76
CA THR A 303 1.73 -11.39 -16.92
C THR A 303 0.47 -10.65 -16.47
N LEU A 304 -0.23 -11.19 -15.46
CA LEU A 304 -1.41 -10.56 -14.86
C LEU A 304 -1.06 -9.23 -14.17
N PHE A 305 0.09 -9.14 -13.49
CA PHE A 305 0.60 -7.89 -12.95
C PHE A 305 0.79 -6.86 -14.06
N SER A 306 1.44 -7.23 -15.16
CA SER A 306 1.65 -6.33 -16.31
C SER A 306 0.34 -5.78 -16.88
N CYS A 307 -0.70 -6.63 -16.96
CA CYS A 307 -2.04 -6.20 -17.35
C CYS A 307 -2.67 -5.24 -16.34
N THR A 308 -2.55 -5.56 -15.05
CA THR A 308 -3.09 -4.76 -13.94
C THR A 308 -2.44 -3.39 -13.87
N PHE A 309 -1.11 -3.35 -13.95
CA PHE A 309 -0.30 -2.14 -13.93
C PHE A 309 -0.70 -1.18 -15.06
N ARG A 310 -0.92 -1.68 -16.28
CA ARG A 310 -1.41 -0.87 -17.41
C ARG A 310 -2.82 -0.29 -17.20
N GLN A 311 -3.67 -0.94 -16.42
CA GLN A 311 -5.03 -0.47 -16.13
C GLN A 311 -5.06 0.52 -14.96
N TYR A 312 -4.23 0.29 -13.95
CA TYR A 312 -4.30 0.99 -12.67
C TYR A 312 -3.23 2.05 -12.49
N VAL A 313 -2.18 2.08 -13.31
CA VAL A 313 -1.10 3.05 -13.20
C VAL A 313 -1.09 3.97 -14.43
N GLY A 314 -1.05 5.28 -14.20
CA GLY A 314 -1.08 6.32 -15.24
C GLY A 314 -2.42 7.06 -15.37
N GLU A 315 -2.57 7.86 -16.43
CA GLU A 315 -3.68 8.83 -16.58
C GLU A 315 -5.08 8.22 -16.66
N LYS A 316 -5.16 6.98 -17.15
CA LYS A 316 -6.42 6.23 -17.30
C LYS A 316 -6.83 5.48 -16.03
N SER A 317 -6.00 5.54 -14.98
CA SER A 317 -6.28 4.88 -13.72
C SER A 317 -7.63 5.31 -13.13
N PRO A 318 -8.37 4.39 -12.49
CA PRO A 318 -9.53 4.75 -11.68
C PRO A 318 -9.17 5.53 -10.40
N ILE A 319 -7.88 5.54 -10.02
CA ILE A 319 -7.36 6.22 -8.83
C ILE A 319 -6.71 7.52 -9.28
N LYS A 320 -7.48 8.61 -9.27
CA LYS A 320 -7.05 9.94 -9.73
C LYS A 320 -7.00 10.98 -8.61
N SER A 321 -7.75 10.78 -7.55
CA SER A 321 -7.93 11.73 -6.47
C SER A 321 -7.38 11.16 -5.17
N TYR A 322 -6.61 11.98 -4.45
CA TYR A 322 -6.12 11.64 -3.12
C TYR A 322 -7.20 11.80 -2.03
N HIS A 323 -8.28 12.55 -2.31
CA HIS A 323 -9.39 12.73 -1.36
C HIS A 323 -10.17 11.44 -1.11
N ASP A 324 -10.22 10.55 -2.10
CA ASP A 324 -11.00 9.30 -2.03
C ASP A 324 -10.24 8.15 -1.36
N LEU A 325 -8.95 8.33 -1.02
CA LEU A 325 -8.12 7.25 -0.47
C LEU A 325 -8.62 6.73 0.89
N HIS A 326 -9.27 7.58 1.68
CA HIS A 326 -9.87 7.18 2.95
C HIS A 326 -11.18 6.41 2.78
N GLN A 327 -11.80 6.47 1.61
CA GLN A 327 -13.03 5.74 1.33
C GLN A 327 -12.69 4.27 1.03
N CYS A 328 -13.38 3.34 1.70
CA CYS A 328 -13.28 1.92 1.38
C CYS A 328 -13.95 1.65 0.02
N ARG A 329 -13.17 1.81 -1.05
CA ARG A 329 -13.59 1.62 -2.43
C ARG A 329 -13.21 0.23 -2.92
N ILE A 330 -14.15 -0.40 -3.62
CA ILE A 330 -13.91 -1.66 -4.31
C ILE A 330 -13.39 -1.37 -5.71
N TYR A 331 -12.21 -1.87 -6.02
CA TYR A 331 -11.59 -1.82 -7.34
C TYR A 331 -11.84 -3.12 -8.07
N THR A 332 -11.99 -3.07 -9.40
CA THR A 332 -12.27 -4.24 -10.24
C THR A 332 -11.23 -4.37 -11.35
N LEU A 333 -10.56 -5.50 -11.43
CA LEU A 333 -9.63 -5.86 -12.48
C LEU A 333 -10.34 -6.81 -13.46
N SER A 334 -10.20 -6.53 -14.75
CA SER A 334 -10.61 -7.44 -15.83
C SER A 334 -9.40 -7.77 -16.70
N ALA A 335 -8.97 -9.03 -16.70
CA ALA A 335 -7.77 -9.47 -17.43
C ALA A 335 -7.99 -10.82 -18.13
N PRO A 336 -7.28 -11.13 -19.23
CA PRO A 336 -7.30 -12.48 -19.79
C PRO A 336 -6.67 -13.47 -18.80
N LEU A 337 -7.34 -14.60 -18.54
CA LEU A 337 -6.82 -15.62 -17.62
C LEU A 337 -6.06 -16.71 -18.40
N PRO A 338 -4.83 -17.06 -18.00
CA PRO A 338 -4.07 -18.14 -18.63
C PRO A 338 -4.79 -19.49 -18.58
N VAL A 339 -4.77 -20.22 -19.70
CA VAL A 339 -5.43 -21.53 -19.86
C VAL A 339 -5.02 -22.56 -18.80
N PRO A 340 -3.73 -22.68 -18.40
CA PRO A 340 -3.33 -23.63 -17.35
C PRO A 340 -4.07 -23.38 -16.02
N VAL A 341 -4.20 -22.11 -15.63
CA VAL A 341 -4.90 -21.71 -14.41
C VAL A 341 -6.38 -22.07 -14.48
N VAL A 342 -7.03 -21.84 -15.63
CA VAL A 342 -8.44 -22.23 -15.85
C VAL A 342 -8.64 -23.74 -15.70
N ASN A 343 -7.71 -24.54 -16.22
CA ASN A 343 -7.79 -26.00 -16.10
C ASN A 343 -7.73 -26.47 -14.64
N ASN A 344 -6.85 -25.85 -13.84
CA ASN A 344 -6.75 -26.14 -12.41
C ASN A 344 -8.02 -25.75 -11.64
N LEU A 345 -8.72 -24.70 -12.07
CA LEU A 345 -9.95 -24.28 -11.41
C LEU A 345 -11.13 -25.23 -11.64
N TYR A 346 -11.16 -26.00 -12.73
CA TYR A 346 -12.24 -26.97 -12.95
C TYR A 346 -12.26 -28.10 -11.92
N THR A 347 -11.14 -28.37 -11.24
CA THR A 347 -11.09 -29.38 -10.16
C THR A 347 -11.62 -28.83 -8.84
N LYS A 348 -11.76 -27.51 -8.70
CA LYS A 348 -12.26 -26.84 -7.50
C LYS A 348 -13.77 -26.60 -7.60
N ILE A 349 -14.48 -26.69 -6.46
CA ILE A 349 -15.91 -26.38 -6.37
C ILE A 349 -16.06 -24.88 -6.13
N PRO A 350 -16.67 -24.11 -7.05
CA PRO A 350 -16.84 -22.68 -6.85
C PRO A 350 -17.97 -22.40 -5.87
N CYS A 351 -17.84 -21.31 -5.10
CA CYS A 351 -18.92 -20.81 -4.23
C CYS A 351 -20.17 -20.43 -5.04
N VAL A 352 -19.96 -19.89 -6.25
CA VAL A 352 -21.00 -19.48 -7.19
C VAL A 352 -20.69 -20.03 -8.59
N ARG A 353 -21.69 -20.61 -9.24
CA ARG A 353 -21.61 -21.00 -10.66
C ARG A 353 -22.80 -20.41 -11.42
N ARG A 354 -22.51 -19.63 -12.45
CA ARG A 354 -23.50 -19.08 -13.38
C ARG A 354 -23.24 -19.62 -14.78
N ILE A 355 -24.29 -20.14 -15.42
CA ILE A 355 -24.28 -20.56 -16.82
C ILE A 355 -25.32 -19.71 -17.55
N SER A 356 -24.92 -19.05 -18.63
CA SER A 356 -25.79 -18.23 -19.46
C SER A 356 -25.74 -18.74 -20.89
N LEU A 357 -26.91 -19.10 -21.44
CA LEU A 357 -27.07 -19.48 -22.84
C LEU A 357 -27.91 -18.42 -23.53
N SER A 358 -27.33 -17.73 -24.51
CA SER A 358 -28.03 -16.69 -25.27
C SER A 358 -28.10 -17.01 -26.75
N SER A 359 -29.26 -16.75 -27.36
CA SER A 359 -29.48 -16.76 -28.81
C SER A 359 -30.02 -15.40 -29.23
N GLU A 360 -29.40 -14.80 -30.25
CA GLU A 360 -29.75 -13.47 -30.74
C GLU A 360 -30.13 -13.55 -32.22
N SER A 361 -31.30 -13.02 -32.54
CA SER A 361 -31.80 -12.83 -33.90
C SER A 361 -32.07 -11.34 -34.14
N LYS A 362 -32.35 -10.94 -35.39
CA LYS A 362 -32.65 -9.54 -35.73
C LYS A 362 -33.88 -8.97 -34.99
N LEU A 363 -34.78 -9.82 -34.50
CA LEU A 363 -36.06 -9.43 -33.89
C LEU A 363 -36.10 -9.62 -32.37
N SER A 364 -35.28 -10.52 -31.82
CA SER A 364 -35.31 -10.86 -30.41
C SER A 364 -34.01 -11.48 -29.91
N LYS A 365 -33.70 -11.24 -28.63
CA LYS A 365 -32.62 -11.87 -27.88
C LYS A 365 -33.21 -12.73 -26.76
N LEU A 366 -33.00 -14.04 -26.83
CA LEU A 366 -33.39 -14.98 -25.78
C LEU A 366 -32.16 -15.33 -24.95
N THR A 367 -32.24 -15.23 -23.62
CA THR A 367 -31.16 -15.64 -22.72
C THR A 367 -31.70 -16.46 -21.57
N THR A 368 -31.20 -17.68 -21.43
CA THR A 368 -31.51 -18.58 -20.32
C THR A 368 -30.33 -18.60 -19.35
N ILE A 369 -30.57 -18.27 -18.08
CA ILE A 369 -29.54 -18.24 -17.04
C ILE A 369 -29.85 -19.30 -16.00
N ARG A 370 -28.87 -20.17 -15.73
CA ARG A 370 -28.87 -21.07 -14.58
C ARG A 370 -27.84 -20.58 -13.57
N TYR A 371 -28.24 -20.44 -12.32
CA TYR A 371 -27.40 -19.94 -11.25
C TYR A 371 -27.41 -20.91 -10.08
N TYR A 372 -26.22 -21.22 -9.57
CA TYR A 372 -26.00 -22.00 -8.37
C TYR A 372 -25.14 -21.17 -7.43
N SER A 373 -25.50 -21.12 -6.16
CA SER A 373 -24.70 -20.49 -5.12
C SER A 373 -24.83 -21.26 -3.82
N GLN A 374 -23.72 -21.37 -3.10
CA GLN A 374 -23.68 -21.85 -1.72
C GLN A 374 -24.25 -20.82 -0.73
N LEU A 375 -24.36 -19.55 -1.16
CA LEU A 375 -24.90 -18.46 -0.35
C LEU A 375 -26.29 -18.04 -0.87
N PRO A 376 -27.14 -17.48 0.01
CA PRO A 376 -28.40 -16.87 -0.40
C PRO A 376 -28.19 -15.82 -1.49
N ILE A 377 -28.86 -16.00 -2.62
CA ILE A 377 -28.80 -15.10 -3.78
C ILE A 377 -29.68 -13.88 -3.55
N PHE A 378 -30.73 -14.06 -2.77
CA PHE A 378 -31.66 -13.02 -2.37
C PHE A 378 -31.36 -12.57 -0.93
N PRO A 379 -31.89 -11.41 -0.50
CA PRO A 379 -31.83 -11.00 0.90
C PRO A 379 -32.33 -12.11 1.82
N THR A 380 -31.62 -12.35 2.92
CA THR A 380 -31.94 -13.40 3.90
C THR A 380 -33.35 -13.25 4.50
N SER A 381 -33.91 -12.04 4.47
CA SER A 381 -35.28 -11.73 4.88
C SER A 381 -36.38 -12.41 4.06
N ILE A 382 -36.06 -12.88 2.85
CA ILE A 382 -36.99 -13.59 1.96
C ILE A 382 -36.98 -15.10 2.24
N TYR A 383 -35.96 -15.60 2.92
CA TYR A 383 -35.89 -16.99 3.32
C TYR A 383 -36.62 -17.16 4.65
N PRO A 384 -37.50 -18.17 4.79
CA PRO A 384 -38.21 -18.41 6.04
C PRO A 384 -37.19 -18.68 7.16
N LEU A 385 -37.28 -17.89 8.23
CA LEU A 385 -36.51 -18.05 9.47
C LEU A 385 -36.89 -19.38 10.12
N GLY A 386 -36.26 -20.47 9.71
CA GLY A 386 -36.61 -21.78 10.22
C GLY A 386 -36.22 -22.92 9.29
N LYS A 387 -34.91 -23.04 9.05
CA LYS A 387 -34.16 -24.30 8.90
C LYS A 387 -32.75 -23.91 8.51
N SER A 388 -31.82 -24.06 9.45
CA SER A 388 -30.39 -24.06 9.21
C SER A 388 -30.14 -24.97 8.00
N PHE A 389 -29.75 -24.40 6.87
CA PHE A 389 -29.21 -25.19 5.77
C PHE A 389 -27.80 -25.60 6.19
N ILE A 390 -27.72 -26.74 6.89
CA ILE A 390 -26.49 -27.50 7.01
C ILE A 390 -26.36 -28.24 5.69
N TYR A 391 -25.49 -27.78 4.78
CA TYR A 391 -24.73 -28.62 3.85
C TYR A 391 -23.44 -27.91 3.43
#